data_AF-A0A932DQ64-F1
#
_entry.id   AF-A0A932DQ64-F1
#
_cell.length_a   1.000
_cell.length_b   1.000
_cell.length_c   1.000
_cell.angle_alpha   90.00
_cell.angle_beta   90.00
_cell.angle_gamma   90.00
#
_symmetry.space_group_name_H-M   'P 1'
#
loop_
_entity.id
_entity.type
_entity.pdbx_description
1 polymer ?
#
loop_
_entity_poly.entity_id
_entity_poly.type
_entity_poly.pdbx_seq_one_letter_code
_entity_poly.pdbx_strand_id
1 'polypeptide(L)'
;MKSRFRNFRVPITAAAVLLSLTALLALSGWTFELPTLADRSEALLRHARYLASDELAGRGVDNPGIDLARDYIAAEFKKYGLTPGGQNSGFFQSLEVVVGCTRSGFRSVSHAPAVSRRRWSLRATESPPRITATTTTPDWT
;
A
#
# COMPACT_ATOMS: atom_id res chain seq x y z
N MET A 1 56.42 0.45 -60.07
CA MET A 1 55.36 0.39 -59.03
C MET A 1 54.05 0.87 -59.63
N LYS A 2 53.04 0.01 -59.77
CA LYS A 2 51.65 0.42 -60.08
C LYS A 2 50.73 -0.50 -59.30
N SER A 3 50.15 0.04 -58.23
CA SER A 3 49.28 -0.67 -57.29
C SER A 3 48.00 -1.12 -58.00
N ARG A 4 47.68 -2.41 -57.82
CA ARG A 4 46.41 -2.99 -58.27
C ARG A 4 45.34 -2.64 -57.23
N PHE A 5 44.55 -1.59 -57.50
CA PHE A 5 43.38 -1.23 -56.70
C PHE A 5 42.32 -2.34 -56.82
N ARG A 6 42.04 -3.02 -55.71
CA ARG A 6 40.95 -3.98 -55.56
C ARG A 6 39.64 -3.19 -55.43
N ASN A 7 38.73 -3.39 -56.39
CA ASN A 7 37.42 -2.75 -56.42
C ASN A 7 36.54 -3.25 -55.25
N PHE A 8 36.50 -2.49 -54.16
CA PHE A 8 35.60 -2.71 -53.02
C PHE A 8 34.22 -2.09 -53.33
N ARG A 9 33.40 -2.79 -54.14
CA ARG A 9 31.99 -2.45 -54.31
C ARG A 9 31.19 -3.10 -53.18
N VAL A 10 31.14 -2.46 -52.02
CA VAL A 10 30.21 -2.87 -50.95
C VAL A 10 28.79 -2.67 -51.48
N PRO A 11 27.94 -3.71 -51.56
CA PRO A 11 26.62 -3.57 -52.16
C PRO A 11 25.70 -2.83 -51.20
N ILE A 12 24.83 -1.97 -51.75
CA ILE A 12 23.82 -1.17 -51.03
C ILE A 12 22.98 -2.02 -50.05
N THR A 13 22.85 -3.31 -50.32
CA THR A 13 22.22 -4.30 -49.44
C THR A 13 22.93 -4.48 -48.11
N ALA A 14 24.26 -4.45 -48.07
CA ALA A 14 25.03 -4.51 -46.83
C ALA A 14 24.79 -3.27 -45.95
N ALA A 15 24.65 -2.10 -46.57
CA ALA A 15 24.31 -0.86 -45.87
C ALA A 15 22.87 -0.88 -45.31
N ALA A 16 21.92 -1.43 -46.07
CA ALA A 16 20.53 -1.58 -45.61
C ALA A 16 20.38 -2.59 -44.45
N VAL A 17 21.13 -3.70 -44.49
CA VAL A 17 21.16 -4.68 -43.39
C VAL A 17 21.79 -4.08 -42.13
N LEU A 18 22.87 -3.30 -42.28
CA LEU A 18 23.50 -2.58 -41.16
C LEU A 18 22.55 -1.55 -40.54
N LEU A 19 21.80 -0.80 -41.35
CA LEU A 19 20.79 0.16 -40.88
C LEU A 19 19.61 -0.52 -40.17
N SER A 20 19.16 -1.66 -40.68
CA SER A 20 18.07 -2.42 -40.07
C SER A 20 18.52 -3.06 -38.76
N LEU A 21 19.77 -3.53 -38.68
CA LEU A 21 20.35 -4.09 -37.46
C LEU A 21 20.58 -3.01 -36.39
N THR A 22 21.04 -1.81 -36.76
CA THR A 22 21.16 -0.70 -35.80
C THR A 22 19.81 -0.16 -35.35
N ALA A 23 18.80 -0.13 -36.23
CA ALA A 23 17.43 0.21 -35.85
C ALA A 23 16.85 -0.84 -34.88
N LEU A 24 17.09 -2.13 -35.13
CA LEU A 24 16.64 -3.21 -34.24
C LEU A 24 17.35 -3.16 -32.87
N LEU A 25 18.64 -2.81 -32.84
CA LEU A 25 19.37 -2.56 -31.59
C LEU A 25 18.84 -1.30 -30.87
N ALA A 26 18.51 -0.22 -31.59
CA ALA A 26 17.96 0.99 -30.99
C ALA A 26 16.57 0.79 -30.38
N LEU A 27 15.74 -0.08 -30.96
CA LEU A 27 14.44 -0.45 -30.40
C LEU A 27 14.56 -1.41 -29.20
N SER A 28 15.63 -2.20 -29.11
CA SER A 28 15.84 -3.16 -28.01
C SER A 28 16.25 -2.51 -26.67
N GLY A 29 16.66 -1.24 -26.69
CA GLY A 29 17.15 -0.49 -25.52
C GLY A 29 16.09 0.18 -24.66
N TRP A 30 14.81 -0.15 -24.82
CA TRP A 30 13.77 0.36 -23.92
C TRP A 30 13.75 -0.50 -22.66
N THR A 31 14.79 -0.36 -21.83
CA THR A 31 14.83 -1.00 -20.52
C THR A 31 13.86 -0.30 -19.60
N PHE A 32 12.71 -0.92 -19.36
CA PHE A 32 11.77 -0.54 -18.32
C PHE A 32 12.41 -0.91 -16.97
N GLU A 33 13.06 0.06 -16.33
CA GLU A 33 13.57 -0.10 -14.97
C GLU A 33 12.41 -0.41 -14.03
N LEU A 34 12.37 -1.63 -13.51
CA LEU A 34 11.37 -2.02 -12.52
C LEU A 34 11.73 -1.37 -11.19
N PRO A 35 10.81 -0.63 -10.54
CA PRO A 35 11.09 0.02 -9.28
C PRO A 35 11.51 -1.02 -8.24
N THR A 36 12.68 -0.78 -7.65
CA THR A 36 13.29 -1.68 -6.66
C THR A 36 12.51 -1.64 -5.35
N LEU A 37 12.77 -2.58 -4.44
CA LEU A 37 12.15 -2.55 -3.11
C LEU A 37 12.50 -1.27 -2.33
N ALA A 38 13.72 -0.74 -2.54
CA ALA A 38 14.17 0.51 -1.94
C ALA A 38 13.29 1.68 -2.41
N ASP A 39 12.99 1.77 -3.70
CA ASP A 39 12.14 2.84 -4.26
C ASP A 39 10.72 2.79 -3.70
N ARG A 40 10.17 1.57 -3.50
CA ARG A 40 8.86 1.38 -2.87
C ARG A 40 8.87 1.80 -1.42
N SER A 41 9.90 1.45 -0.66
CA SER A 41 10.02 1.84 0.74
C SER A 41 10.11 3.36 0.88
N GLU A 42 10.85 4.05 0.01
CA GLU A 42 10.96 5.51 0.04
C GLU A 42 9.63 6.18 -0.34
N ALA A 43 8.90 5.63 -1.31
CA ALA A 43 7.56 6.10 -1.64
C ALA A 43 6.60 6.01 -0.44
N LEU A 44 6.57 4.86 0.24
CA LEU A 44 5.76 4.67 1.45
C LEU A 44 6.18 5.62 2.58
N LEU A 45 7.49 5.81 2.78
CA LEU A 45 8.02 6.74 3.77
C LEU A 45 7.62 8.19 3.47
N ARG A 46 7.58 8.61 2.20
CA ARG A 46 7.09 9.95 1.84
C ARG A 46 5.63 10.16 2.25
N HIS A 47 4.75 9.20 1.95
CA HIS A 47 3.35 9.28 2.37
C HIS A 47 3.23 9.31 3.91
N ALA A 48 3.98 8.46 4.60
CA ALA A 48 3.98 8.42 6.07
C ALA A 48 4.47 9.73 6.69
N ARG A 49 5.54 10.32 6.15
CA ARG A 49 6.09 11.61 6.61
C ARG A 49 5.08 12.74 6.43
N TYR A 50 4.42 12.83 5.28
CA TYR A 50 3.39 13.84 5.05
C TYR A 50 2.18 13.65 5.97
N LEU A 51 1.66 12.43 6.07
CA LEU A 51 0.49 12.14 6.90
C LEU A 51 0.75 12.26 8.41
N ALA A 52 2.01 12.41 8.81
CA ALA A 52 2.45 12.62 10.19
C ALA A 52 3.18 13.98 10.37
N SER A 53 3.11 14.88 9.38
CA SER A 53 3.74 16.18 9.48
C SER A 53 2.96 17.11 10.43
N ASP A 54 3.66 18.14 10.92
CA ASP A 54 3.06 19.16 11.79
C ASP A 54 1.95 19.95 11.08
N GLU A 55 1.98 20.04 9.74
CA GLU A 55 0.97 20.72 8.92
C GLU A 55 -0.42 20.11 9.12
N LEU A 56 -0.49 18.79 9.37
CA LEU A 56 -1.75 18.11 9.64
C LEU A 56 -2.20 18.27 11.09
N ALA A 57 -1.40 18.89 11.98
CA ALA A 57 -1.77 19.20 13.37
C ALA A 57 -2.38 18.02 14.18
N GLY A 58 -2.19 16.78 13.74
CA GLY A 58 -2.82 15.58 14.29
C GLY A 58 -4.21 15.23 13.73
N ARG A 59 -4.67 14.00 14.03
CA ARG A 59 -5.92 13.40 13.49
C ARG A 59 -7.05 13.35 14.52
N GLY A 60 -7.17 14.40 15.33
CA GLY A 60 -8.32 14.56 16.22
C GLY A 60 -9.62 14.69 15.41
N VAL A 61 -10.72 14.19 15.97
CA VAL A 61 -12.04 14.39 15.37
C VAL A 61 -12.31 15.90 15.29
N ASP A 62 -12.82 16.36 14.15
CA ASP A 62 -13.16 17.77 13.87
C ASP A 62 -11.97 18.76 13.84
N ASN A 63 -10.74 18.25 13.63
CA ASN A 63 -9.56 19.08 13.39
C ASN A 63 -9.36 19.32 11.88
N PRO A 64 -9.00 20.52 11.39
CA PRO A 64 -8.64 20.77 9.97
C PRO A 64 -7.63 19.76 9.38
N GLY A 65 -6.74 19.24 10.23
CA GLY A 65 -5.81 18.17 9.87
C GLY A 65 -6.43 16.93 9.25
N ILE A 66 -7.61 16.53 9.74
CA ILE A 66 -8.31 15.34 9.28
C ILE A 66 -8.85 15.53 7.86
N ASP A 67 -9.29 16.74 7.51
CA ASP A 67 -9.76 17.09 6.17
C ASP A 67 -8.60 17.11 5.17
N LEU A 68 -7.45 17.69 5.55
CA LEU A 68 -6.25 17.68 4.72
C LEU A 68 -5.76 16.25 4.45
N ALA A 69 -5.72 15.40 5.49
CA ALA A 69 -5.36 13.99 5.36
C ALA A 69 -6.34 13.23 4.45
N ARG A 70 -7.64 13.46 4.64
CA ARG A 70 -8.72 12.88 3.82
C ARG A 70 -8.51 13.21 2.35
N ASP A 71 -8.30 14.48 2.03
CA ASP A 71 -8.19 14.96 0.66
C ASP A 71 -6.90 14.47 -0.01
N TYR A 72 -5.79 14.41 0.75
CA TYR A 72 -4.54 13.83 0.29
C TYR A 72 -4.69 12.36 -0.12
N ILE A 73 -5.31 11.54 0.75
CA ILE A 73 -5.50 10.11 0.48
C ILE A 73 -6.38 9.92 -0.75
N ALA A 74 -7.47 10.69 -0.88
CA ALA A 74 -8.33 10.63 -2.07
C ALA A 74 -7.59 11.02 -3.35
N ALA A 75 -6.70 12.03 -3.30
CA ALA A 75 -5.89 12.43 -4.43
C ALA A 75 -4.90 11.32 -4.84
N GLU A 76 -4.21 10.69 -3.89
CA GLU A 76 -3.31 9.56 -4.17
C GLU A 76 -4.08 8.36 -4.73
N PHE A 77 -5.24 8.02 -4.17
CA PHE A 77 -6.09 6.95 -4.71
C PHE A 77 -6.52 7.21 -6.15
N LYS A 78 -6.84 8.46 -6.49
CA LYS A 78 -7.14 8.84 -7.87
C LYS A 78 -5.92 8.70 -8.78
N LYS A 79 -4.72 9.09 -8.33
CA LYS A 79 -3.46 8.93 -9.10
C LYS A 79 -3.15 7.47 -9.39
N TYR A 80 -3.43 6.57 -8.45
CA TYR A 80 -3.26 5.13 -8.63
C TYR A 80 -4.38 4.44 -9.42
N GLY A 81 -5.40 5.19 -9.85
CA GLY A 81 -6.50 4.66 -10.67
C GLY A 81 -7.46 3.75 -9.91
N LEU A 82 -7.57 3.90 -8.58
CA LEU A 82 -8.54 3.14 -7.80
C LEU A 82 -9.98 3.53 -8.17
N THR A 83 -10.85 2.53 -8.24
CA THR A 83 -12.28 2.76 -8.40
C THR A 83 -12.88 3.24 -7.07
N PRO A 84 -13.59 4.37 -7.05
CA PRO A 84 -14.22 4.87 -5.82
C PRO A 84 -15.35 3.94 -5.37
N GLY A 85 -15.37 3.59 -4.08
CA GLY A 85 -16.39 2.73 -3.46
C GLY A 85 -17.19 3.43 -2.35
N GLY A 86 -16.99 4.73 -2.16
CA GLY A 86 -17.66 5.53 -1.14
C GLY A 86 -18.99 6.12 -1.61
N GLN A 87 -19.55 6.96 -0.76
CA GLN A 87 -20.82 7.65 -1.03
C GLN A 87 -20.70 8.55 -2.27
N ASN A 88 -21.79 8.69 -3.04
CA ASN A 88 -21.86 9.50 -4.26
C ASN A 88 -20.75 9.18 -5.28
N SER A 89 -20.34 7.91 -5.36
CA SER A 89 -19.23 7.48 -6.23
C SER A 89 -17.89 8.18 -5.93
N GLY A 90 -17.69 8.59 -4.67
CA GLY A 90 -16.46 9.19 -4.17
C GLY A 90 -15.59 8.21 -3.37
N PHE A 91 -14.54 8.72 -2.73
CA PHE A 91 -13.63 7.92 -1.88
C PHE A 91 -13.97 8.01 -0.38
N PHE A 92 -15.12 8.60 -0.03
CA PHE A 92 -15.42 8.99 1.36
C PHE A 92 -16.54 8.15 1.98
N GLN A 93 -16.32 7.79 3.25
CA GLN A 93 -17.28 7.13 4.13
C GLN A 93 -17.56 8.03 5.35
N SER A 94 -18.82 8.35 5.57
CA SER A 94 -19.28 9.15 6.71
C SER A 94 -19.49 8.21 7.89
N LEU A 95 -18.97 8.60 9.05
CA LEU A 95 -19.07 7.84 10.30
C LEU A 95 -19.65 8.75 11.38
N GLU A 96 -20.55 8.23 12.19
CA GLU A 96 -20.99 8.89 13.40
C GLU A 96 -19.98 8.60 14.51
N VAL A 97 -19.41 9.67 15.11
CA VAL A 97 -18.34 9.54 16.11
C VAL A 97 -18.76 10.27 17.38
N VAL A 98 -18.68 9.57 18.52
CA VAL A 98 -18.92 10.17 19.83
C VAL A 98 -17.65 10.85 20.31
N VAL A 99 -17.67 12.18 20.41
CA VAL A 99 -16.57 12.99 20.94
C VAL A 99 -16.78 13.25 22.43
N GLY A 100 -15.87 12.73 23.25
CA GLY A 100 -15.89 12.91 24.71
C GLY A 100 -16.74 11.87 25.43
N CYS A 101 -16.08 10.91 26.08
CA CYS A 101 -16.71 10.08 27.10
C CYS A 101 -16.21 10.54 28.48
N THR A 102 -17.08 11.19 29.24
CA THR A 102 -16.81 11.35 30.68
C THR A 102 -16.94 9.98 31.31
N ARG A 103 -15.81 9.37 31.63
CA ARG A 103 -15.76 8.08 32.33
C ARG A 103 -16.20 8.29 33.77
N SER A 104 -17.51 8.29 34.02
CA SER A 104 -18.08 8.31 35.36
C SER A 104 -17.78 6.99 36.07
N GLY A 105 -16.81 7.02 36.99
CA GLY A 105 -16.48 5.90 37.87
C GLY A 105 -15.56 4.85 37.26
N PHE A 106 -14.35 4.73 37.79
CA PHE A 106 -13.53 3.52 37.59
C PHE A 106 -14.01 2.45 38.55
N ARG A 107 -14.89 1.56 38.11
CA ARG A 107 -15.06 0.29 38.83
C ARG A 107 -13.94 -0.62 38.37
N SER A 108 -12.87 -0.68 39.17
CA SER A 108 -11.83 -1.68 39.01
C SER A 108 -12.48 -3.06 39.19
N VAL A 109 -12.75 -3.76 38.08
CA VAL A 109 -13.06 -5.18 38.14
C VAL A 109 -11.72 -5.89 38.12
N SER A 110 -11.24 -6.27 39.31
CA SER A 110 -10.10 -7.15 39.49
C SER A 110 -10.46 -8.55 38.97
N HIS A 111 -10.60 -8.75 37.67
CA HIS A 111 -10.46 -10.07 37.10
C HIS A 111 -8.96 -10.37 37.13
N ALA A 112 -8.51 -11.02 38.21
CA ALA A 112 -7.23 -11.70 38.20
C ALA A 112 -7.41 -12.88 37.24
N PRO A 113 -6.87 -12.87 36.00
CA PRO A 113 -6.81 -14.10 35.25
C PRO A 113 -6.01 -15.08 36.11
N ALA A 114 -6.56 -16.26 36.36
CA ALA A 114 -5.76 -17.39 36.80
C ALA A 114 -4.79 -17.72 35.66
N VAL A 115 -3.69 -16.98 35.56
CA VAL A 115 -2.58 -17.24 34.66
C VAL A 115 -1.92 -18.50 35.20
N SER A 116 -2.47 -19.65 34.82
CA SER A 116 -1.73 -20.89 34.93
C SER A 116 -0.47 -20.70 34.08
N ARG A 117 0.71 -20.86 34.70
CA ARG A 117 2.01 -20.84 34.03
C ARG A 117 2.16 -22.06 33.12
N ARG A 118 1.29 -22.20 32.13
CA ARG A 118 1.38 -23.25 31.11
C ARG A 118 2.30 -22.70 30.03
N ARG A 119 3.57 -23.14 30.09
CA ARG A 119 4.57 -22.94 29.04
C ARG A 119 3.96 -23.35 27.71
N TRP A 120 3.91 -22.44 26.74
CA TRP A 120 3.41 -22.71 25.40
C TRP A 120 4.25 -23.84 24.77
N SER A 121 3.69 -25.04 24.69
CA SER A 121 4.24 -26.13 23.88
C SER A 121 3.33 -26.34 22.68
N LEU A 122 3.90 -26.23 21.49
CA LEU A 122 3.21 -26.56 20.24
C LEU A 122 2.93 -28.07 20.24
N ARG A 123 1.76 -28.48 20.73
CA ARG A 123 1.21 -29.81 20.45
C ARG A 123 0.26 -29.71 19.26
N ALA A 124 0.70 -30.20 18.12
CA ALA A 124 -0.03 -30.21 16.86
C ALA A 124 -1.22 -31.20 16.82
N THR A 125 -1.86 -31.51 17.95
CA THR A 125 -2.93 -32.52 18.02
C THR A 125 -3.94 -32.25 19.14
N GLU A 126 -4.58 -31.08 19.15
CA GLU A 126 -5.81 -30.92 19.94
C GLU A 126 -6.95 -30.48 19.00
N SER A 127 -7.97 -31.34 18.92
CA SER A 127 -9.22 -31.09 18.20
C SER A 127 -9.85 -29.78 18.70
N PRO A 128 -10.34 -28.89 17.82
CA PRO A 128 -10.83 -27.58 18.23
C PRO A 128 -11.96 -27.74 19.27
N PRO A 129 -11.99 -26.88 20.31
CA PRO A 129 -13.05 -26.95 21.30
C PRO A 129 -14.41 -26.73 20.62
N ARG A 130 -15.35 -27.64 20.87
CA ARG A 130 -16.75 -27.47 20.46
C ARG A 130 -17.31 -26.28 21.24
N ILE A 131 -17.41 -25.13 20.58
CA ILE A 131 -18.02 -23.93 21.14
C ILE A 131 -19.52 -24.20 21.22
N THR A 132 -20.03 -24.55 22.41
CA THR A 132 -21.46 -24.46 22.70
C THR A 132 -21.76 -23.00 22.99
N ALA A 133 -22.36 -22.30 22.02
CA ALA A 133 -22.86 -20.95 22.23
C ALA A 133 -23.99 -21.00 23.27
N THR A 134 -23.72 -20.52 24.48
CA THR A 134 -24.77 -20.14 25.42
C THR A 134 -25.35 -18.82 24.94
N THR A 135 -26.49 -18.88 24.26
CA THR A 135 -27.30 -17.70 23.92
C THR A 135 -27.91 -17.17 25.20
N THR A 136 -27.20 -16.27 25.89
CA THR A 136 -27.83 -15.41 26.90
C THR A 136 -28.49 -14.26 26.15
N THR A 137 -29.80 -14.36 25.96
CA THR A 137 -30.64 -13.27 25.45
C THR A 137 -30.65 -12.16 26.50
N PRO A 138 -30.18 -10.93 26.19
CA PRO A 138 -30.31 -9.83 27.13
C PRO A 138 -31.77 -9.39 27.14
N ASP A 139 -32.35 -9.30 28.34
CA ASP A 139 -33.69 -8.77 28.55
C ASP A 139 -33.61 -7.24 28.58
N TRP A 140 -34.21 -6.59 27.59
CA TRP A 140 -34.35 -5.13 27.53
C TRP A 140 -35.82 -4.75 27.68
N THR A 141 -36.34 -4.89 28.90
CA THR A 141 -37.53 -4.14 29.35
C THR A 141 -37.12 -2.83 29.98
#